data_AF-A0A6M8EFH2-F1
#
_entry.id   AF-A0A6M8EFH2-F1
#
_cell.length_a   1.000
_cell.length_b   1.000
_cell.length_c   1.000
_cell.angle_alpha   90.00
_cell.angle_beta   90.00
_cell.angle_gamma   90.00
#
_symmetry.space_group_name_H-M   'P 1'
#
loop_
_entity.id
_entity.type
_entity.pdbx_description
1 polymer ?
#
loop_
_entity_poly.entity_id
_entity_poly.type
_entity_poly.pdbx_seq_one_letter_code
_entity_poly.pdbx_strand_id
1 'polypeptide(L)'
;MKVDDLSRNQRNIIALLEIIKEGSSSELSQKLGLPKRTFLDNVNFLIKNDFVKKSGVGKSTFYSRVIINEYIAKEITVFKEGVRFGVLEFGTDGFGFLYDKNYKGEKPDNLMEQKNRPDLFPEFENLIPEYARRDKLIREYNSEYLSELLIHLKNSHGAYDFINSYEEGKYISDYSKRPSWYSVKNKILGENDYPNVLSGFNLKIDNEILKAKTKGEHSHLSGNQNKVDINIDFENKNISEVTNDEIAQYLLKPYSEDLSSYFEQFKKKDKGYYPHIAINEHLFMSFAKNELGFNVPYTALIEGEREFHYITKRYDRYENYKYHQKDFAQYLNIDSTKKYKTTSEKLFSKLNEVLYNEEEKFNALKFYFYSTIIKHSDLHAKNIATLNIGREKNILAPLYDVISIGIYYGNSDALGLSVNNKYPNQRVKFRVEDFYGLAHILGISNERFKLAAKDILITFIDKFPSYIEATKDLLKFSSLEINNTRNGYTNLIIKMANFYNERIVEFMKLNMLKDFEIEHYKNKLQDDKLLKYDKNELKKLHKSHIIK
;
A
#
# COMPACT_ATOMS: atom_id res chain seq x y z
N MET A 1 -1.11 17.60 39.83
CA MET A 1 0.07 17.13 40.61
C MET A 1 0.68 15.98 39.83
N LYS A 2 1.99 15.97 39.61
CA LYS A 2 2.67 14.88 38.88
C LYS A 2 3.12 13.79 39.85
N VAL A 3 3.40 12.57 39.35
CA VAL A 3 3.93 11.48 40.19
C VAL A 3 5.26 11.87 40.84
N ASP A 4 6.05 12.74 40.19
CA ASP A 4 7.32 13.24 40.72
C ASP A 4 7.18 14.18 41.92
N ASP A 5 6.01 14.79 42.10
CA ASP A 5 5.70 15.66 43.25
C ASP A 5 5.35 14.85 44.51
N LEU A 6 5.27 13.51 44.40
CA LEU A 6 4.87 12.62 45.49
C LEU A 6 6.02 12.26 46.43
N SER A 7 5.67 12.04 47.70
CA SER A 7 6.61 11.52 48.70
C SER A 7 7.13 10.15 48.31
N ARG A 8 8.29 9.75 48.86
CA ARG A 8 8.88 8.42 48.62
C ARG A 8 7.90 7.28 48.91
N ASN A 9 7.14 7.39 50.01
CA ASN A 9 6.17 6.37 50.39
C ASN A 9 4.97 6.32 49.43
N GLN A 10 4.51 7.48 48.92
CA GLN A 10 3.43 7.57 47.94
C GLN A 10 3.83 6.95 46.59
N ARG A 11 5.03 7.24 46.10
CA ARG A 11 5.57 6.61 44.87
C ARG A 11 5.71 5.10 45.01
N ASN A 12 6.18 4.62 46.16
CA ASN A 12 6.31 3.18 46.41
C ASN A 12 4.95 2.47 46.47
N ILE A 13 3.91 3.10 47.02
CA ILE A 13 2.53 2.56 47.02
C ILE A 13 2.01 2.43 45.58
N ILE A 14 2.23 3.45 44.75
CA ILE A 14 1.85 3.45 43.33
C ILE A 14 2.54 2.32 42.57
N ALA A 15 3.87 2.24 42.67
CA ALA A 15 4.66 1.24 41.96
C ALA A 15 4.27 -0.19 42.35
N LEU A 16 3.98 -0.44 43.62
CA LEU A 16 3.51 -1.75 44.06
C LEU A 16 2.11 -2.08 43.49
N LEU A 17 1.19 -1.12 43.48
CA LEU A 17 -0.15 -1.30 42.93
C LEU A 17 -0.15 -1.50 41.41
N GLU A 18 0.84 -0.98 40.69
CA GLU A 18 1.03 -1.25 39.26
C GLU A 18 1.47 -2.72 39.02
N ILE A 19 2.27 -3.28 39.91
CA ILE A 19 2.71 -4.68 39.84
C ILE A 19 1.57 -5.64 40.19
N ILE A 20 0.88 -5.40 41.30
CA ILE A 20 -0.09 -6.38 41.85
C ILE A 20 -1.53 -6.12 41.42
N LYS A 21 -1.79 -5.02 40.69
CA LYS A 21 -3.09 -4.54 40.18
C LYS A 21 -4.10 -4.13 41.25
N GLU A 22 -4.26 -4.89 42.32
CA GLU A 22 -5.14 -4.60 43.46
C GLU A 22 -4.59 -5.25 44.73
N GLY A 23 -4.75 -4.61 45.89
CA GLY A 23 -4.30 -5.17 47.16
C GLY A 23 -5.05 -4.62 48.39
N SER A 24 -5.08 -5.41 49.46
CA SER A 24 -5.65 -4.98 50.75
C SER A 24 -4.68 -4.08 51.52
N SER A 25 -5.19 -3.30 52.48
CA SER A 25 -4.32 -2.48 53.35
C SER A 25 -3.25 -3.29 54.08
N SER A 26 -3.57 -4.51 54.52
CA SER A 26 -2.61 -5.37 55.26
C SER A 26 -1.52 -5.90 54.34
N GLU A 27 -1.90 -6.35 53.14
CA GLU A 27 -0.97 -6.88 52.15
C GLU A 27 0.01 -5.81 51.67
N LEU A 28 -0.52 -4.63 51.31
CA LEU A 28 0.27 -3.51 50.82
C LEU A 28 1.22 -2.97 51.89
N SER A 29 0.72 -2.80 53.13
CA SER A 29 1.52 -2.35 54.26
C SER A 29 2.67 -3.32 54.57
N GLN A 30 2.41 -4.62 54.50
CA GLN A 30 3.41 -5.67 54.72
C GLN A 30 4.48 -5.70 53.61
N LYS A 31 4.06 -5.70 52.34
CA LYS A 31 4.98 -5.73 51.19
C LYS A 31 5.87 -4.48 51.10
N LEU A 32 5.37 -3.33 51.57
CA LEU A 32 6.12 -2.07 51.58
C LEU A 32 6.96 -1.86 52.85
N GLY A 33 6.80 -2.72 53.86
CA GLY A 33 7.44 -2.53 55.16
C GLY A 33 7.01 -1.24 55.88
N LEU A 34 5.79 -0.76 55.61
CA LEU A 34 5.26 0.48 56.19
C LEU A 34 4.37 0.17 57.39
N PRO A 35 4.41 0.97 58.48
CA PRO A 35 3.40 0.90 59.52
C PRO A 35 2.00 1.19 58.98
N LYS A 36 0.98 0.47 59.46
CA LYS A 36 -0.39 0.56 58.94
C LYS A 36 -0.96 1.99 58.94
N ARG A 37 -0.66 2.78 59.97
CA ARG A 37 -1.08 4.18 60.07
C ARG A 37 -0.44 5.04 58.97
N THR A 38 0.88 4.89 58.79
CA THR A 38 1.64 5.56 57.74
C THR A 38 1.15 5.18 56.34
N PHE A 39 0.84 3.90 56.10
CA PHE A 39 0.24 3.46 54.84
C PHE A 39 -1.11 4.15 54.59
N LEU A 40 -1.99 4.16 55.59
CA LEU A 40 -3.33 4.76 55.48
C LEU A 40 -3.27 6.27 55.20
N ASP A 41 -2.37 7.00 55.85
CA ASP A 41 -2.20 8.43 55.62
C ASP A 41 -1.75 8.72 54.16
N ASN A 42 -0.81 7.92 53.65
CA ASN A 42 -0.29 8.08 52.29
C ASN A 42 -1.32 7.63 51.23
N VAL A 43 -2.02 6.50 51.43
CA VAL A 43 -3.02 6.02 50.45
C VAL A 43 -4.26 6.91 50.41
N ASN A 44 -4.67 7.50 51.54
CA ASN A 44 -5.78 8.47 51.56
C ASN A 44 -5.43 9.76 50.83
N PHE A 45 -4.17 10.23 50.94
CA PHE A 45 -3.69 11.34 50.12
C PHE A 45 -3.72 11.01 48.63
N LEU A 46 -3.29 9.80 48.25
CA LEU A 46 -3.34 9.33 46.86
C LEU A 46 -4.78 9.20 46.33
N ILE A 47 -5.72 8.75 47.17
CA ILE A 47 -7.15 8.70 46.82
C ILE A 47 -7.71 10.09 46.60
N LYS A 48 -7.40 11.05 47.48
CA LYS A 48 -7.86 12.43 47.37
C LYS A 48 -7.37 13.14 46.09
N ASN A 49 -6.26 12.67 45.51
CA ASN A 49 -5.64 13.23 44.32
C ASN A 49 -5.80 12.29 43.10
N ASP A 50 -6.80 11.40 43.10
CA ASP A 50 -7.15 10.52 41.98
C ASP A 50 -6.02 9.62 41.45
N PHE A 51 -5.06 9.28 42.30
CA PHE A 51 -3.97 8.36 41.97
C PHE A 51 -4.29 6.91 42.34
N VAL A 52 -5.18 6.68 43.31
CA VAL A 52 -5.58 5.35 43.78
C VAL A 52 -7.08 5.37 43.99
N LYS A 53 -7.77 4.29 43.61
CA LYS A 53 -9.20 4.10 43.89
C LYS A 53 -9.35 3.06 44.99
N LYS A 54 -10.38 3.26 45.81
CA LYS A 54 -10.78 2.35 46.87
C LYS A 54 -12.03 1.58 46.43
N SER A 55 -11.97 0.26 46.49
CA SER A 55 -13.08 -0.66 46.21
C SER A 55 -13.48 -1.42 47.49
N GLY A 56 -14.77 -1.74 47.63
CA GLY A 56 -15.32 -2.51 48.76
C GLY A 56 -15.55 -1.72 50.06
N VAL A 57 -16.07 -2.41 51.08
CA VAL A 57 -16.54 -1.81 52.36
C VAL A 57 -16.02 -2.61 53.56
N GLY A 58 -15.58 -1.91 54.61
CA GLY A 58 -15.15 -2.53 55.87
C GLY A 58 -13.87 -3.37 55.71
N LYS A 59 -13.90 -4.64 56.18
CA LYS A 59 -12.76 -5.57 56.11
C LYS A 59 -12.40 -6.01 54.69
N SER A 60 -13.28 -5.78 53.72
CA SER A 60 -13.08 -6.10 52.29
C SER A 60 -12.71 -4.84 51.50
N THR A 61 -11.86 -3.98 52.08
CA THR A 61 -11.36 -2.78 51.39
C THR A 61 -10.11 -3.11 50.58
N PHE A 62 -10.17 -2.83 49.28
CA PHE A 62 -9.07 -2.98 48.35
C PHE A 62 -8.70 -1.64 47.72
N TYR A 63 -7.44 -1.54 47.31
CA TYR A 63 -6.87 -0.37 46.66
C TYR A 63 -6.31 -0.79 45.32
N SER A 64 -6.63 -0.04 44.27
CA SER A 64 -6.07 -0.22 42.92
C SER A 64 -5.63 1.11 42.34
N ARG A 65 -4.62 1.07 41.47
CA ARG A 65 -4.11 2.27 40.80
C ARG A 65 -5.21 2.89 39.93
N VAL A 66 -5.38 4.20 40.01
CA VAL A 66 -6.07 4.96 38.96
C VAL A 66 -5.00 5.31 37.93
N ILE A 67 -5.12 4.72 36.74
CA ILE A 67 -4.20 4.98 35.64
C ILE A 67 -4.62 6.33 35.04
N ILE A 68 -3.90 7.38 35.40
CA ILE A 68 -4.00 8.67 34.72
C ILE A 68 -3.16 8.54 33.45
N ASN A 69 -3.81 8.39 32.29
CA ASN A 69 -3.19 8.10 30.99
C ASN A 69 -2.21 9.18 30.48
N GLU A 70 -2.10 10.34 31.13
CA GLU A 70 -1.38 11.51 30.61
C GLU A 70 0.15 11.49 30.85
N TYR A 71 0.70 10.53 31.61
CA TYR A 71 2.12 10.58 32.01
C TYR A 71 2.90 9.25 31.97
N ILE A 72 2.40 8.22 31.29
CA ILE A 72 3.17 7.00 31.03
C ILE A 72 3.51 6.99 29.55
N ALA A 73 4.80 6.94 29.22
CA ALA A 73 5.23 6.68 27.84
C ALA A 73 4.56 5.39 27.38
N LYS A 74 3.74 5.49 26.33
CA LYS A 74 3.08 4.34 25.75
C LYS A 74 4.11 3.56 24.95
N GLU A 75 4.12 2.24 25.12
CA GLU A 75 5.10 1.37 24.50
C GLU A 75 4.41 0.32 23.62
N ILE A 76 4.87 0.22 22.37
CA ILE A 76 4.48 -0.82 21.43
C ILE A 76 5.72 -1.66 21.12
N THR A 77 5.66 -2.95 21.43
CA THR A 77 6.65 -3.91 20.97
C THR A 77 6.40 -4.23 19.51
N VAL A 78 7.44 -4.08 18.70
CA VAL A 78 7.42 -4.33 17.27
C VAL A 78 8.09 -5.67 17.01
N PHE A 79 7.42 -6.54 16.26
CA PHE A 79 7.97 -7.77 15.73
C PHE A 79 8.14 -7.63 14.21
N LYS A 80 9.22 -8.21 13.67
CA LYS A 80 9.47 -8.31 12.23
C LYS A 80 9.67 -9.77 11.89
N GLU A 81 8.77 -10.34 11.10
CA GLU A 81 8.77 -11.77 10.74
C GLU A 81 8.81 -12.69 11.98
N GLY A 82 8.05 -12.34 13.01
CA GLY A 82 7.99 -13.09 14.29
C GLY A 82 9.17 -12.86 15.24
N VAL A 83 10.21 -12.14 14.82
CA VAL A 83 11.36 -11.81 15.66
C VAL A 83 11.14 -10.45 16.32
N ARG A 84 11.36 -10.37 17.63
CA ARG A 84 11.31 -9.10 18.38
C ARG A 84 12.30 -8.11 17.78
N PHE A 85 11.78 -7.04 17.20
CA PHE A 85 12.55 -6.04 16.46
C PHE A 85 12.99 -4.89 17.39
N GLY A 86 12.09 -4.44 18.25
CA GLY A 86 12.34 -3.38 19.22
C GLY A 86 11.07 -2.87 19.88
N VAL A 87 11.20 -1.74 20.57
CA VAL A 87 10.09 -1.05 21.26
C VAL A 87 9.97 0.37 20.72
N LEU A 88 8.78 0.72 20.26
CA LEU A 88 8.38 2.07 19.93
C LEU A 88 7.81 2.74 21.19
N GLU A 89 8.47 3.78 21.65
CA GLU A 89 8.08 4.62 22.79
C GLU A 89 7.44 5.90 22.27
N PHE A 90 6.31 6.33 22.83
CA PHE A 90 5.66 7.58 22.46
C PHE A 90 4.87 8.23 23.60
N GLY A 91 4.73 9.55 23.54
CA GLY A 91 3.95 10.34 24.50
C GLY A 91 4.17 11.85 24.31
N THR A 92 4.00 12.63 25.38
CA THR A 92 4.20 14.09 25.35
C THR A 92 5.61 14.51 24.93
N ASP A 93 6.59 13.67 25.22
CA ASP A 93 8.00 13.94 24.92
C ASP A 93 8.35 13.58 23.47
N GLY A 94 7.40 13.08 22.67
CA GLY A 94 7.61 12.68 21.28
C GLY A 94 7.78 11.16 21.12
N PHE A 95 8.42 10.75 20.03
CA PHE A 95 8.61 9.36 19.62
C PHE A 95 10.08 8.95 19.77
N GLY A 96 10.30 7.70 20.15
CA GLY A 96 11.61 7.04 20.23
C GLY A 96 11.48 5.56 19.83
N PHE A 97 12.57 4.97 19.32
CA PHE A 97 12.61 3.55 19.02
C PHE A 97 13.88 2.91 19.58
N LEU A 98 13.71 1.81 20.31
CA LEU A 98 14.78 1.03 20.91
C LEU A 98 14.83 -0.36 20.28
N TYR A 99 15.89 -0.65 19.53
CA TYR A 99 16.11 -1.98 18.99
C TYR A 99 16.30 -3.03 20.09
N ASP A 100 15.79 -4.23 19.83
CA ASP A 100 16.09 -5.37 20.68
C ASP A 100 17.59 -5.71 20.61
N LYS A 101 18.19 -5.98 21.78
CA LYS A 101 19.63 -6.29 21.89
C LYS A 101 20.02 -7.56 21.15
N ASN A 102 19.08 -8.50 21.01
CA ASN A 102 19.27 -9.79 20.35
C ASN A 102 18.83 -9.77 18.88
N TYR A 103 18.28 -8.66 18.38
CA TYR A 103 17.92 -8.56 16.97
C TYR A 103 19.18 -8.47 16.08
N LYS A 104 19.30 -9.44 15.16
CA LYS A 104 20.47 -9.65 14.30
C LYS A 104 20.24 -9.25 12.83
N GLY A 105 19.03 -8.86 12.46
CA GLY A 105 18.70 -8.45 11.09
C GLY A 105 19.10 -7.01 10.78
N GLU A 106 18.68 -6.53 9.62
CA GLU A 106 18.89 -5.14 9.19
C GLU A 106 18.22 -4.16 10.17
N LYS A 107 18.99 -3.18 10.65
CA LYS A 107 18.54 -2.09 11.52
C LYS A 107 18.55 -0.79 10.72
N PRO A 108 17.40 -0.33 10.20
CA PRO A 108 17.31 0.96 9.53
C PRO A 108 17.86 2.11 10.39
N ASP A 109 18.85 2.83 9.87
CA ASP A 109 19.49 3.96 10.56
C ASP A 109 18.49 5.06 10.92
N ASN A 110 17.44 5.23 10.11
CA ASN A 110 16.40 6.24 10.32
C ASN A 110 15.44 5.96 11.49
N LEU A 111 15.53 4.77 12.10
CA LEU A 111 14.83 4.43 13.35
C LEU A 111 15.71 4.66 14.58
N MET A 112 17.04 4.73 14.44
CA MET A 112 17.95 4.99 15.56
C MET A 112 18.21 6.48 15.73
N GLU A 113 18.42 6.86 16.99
CA GLU A 113 18.89 8.18 17.42
C GLU A 113 17.94 9.35 17.12
N GLN A 114 16.85 9.41 17.87
CA GLN A 114 16.46 10.63 18.58
C GLN A 114 15.38 10.28 19.60
N LYS A 115 15.73 10.32 20.90
CA LYS A 115 14.70 10.51 21.92
C LYS A 115 14.05 11.86 21.60
N ASN A 116 12.72 11.89 21.50
CA ASN A 116 11.91 13.09 21.34
C ASN A 116 11.72 13.60 19.92
N ARG A 117 11.60 12.70 18.93
CA ARG A 117 11.10 13.10 17.60
C ARG A 117 9.65 13.58 17.72
N PRO A 118 9.23 14.69 17.08
CA PRO A 118 7.85 15.18 17.20
C PRO A 118 6.84 14.30 16.46
N ASP A 119 7.27 13.62 15.39
CA ASP A 119 6.41 12.82 14.51
C ASP A 119 6.79 11.34 14.53
N LEU A 120 5.83 10.47 14.23
CA LEU A 120 6.07 9.04 14.04
C LEU A 120 7.09 8.80 12.90
N PHE A 121 7.95 7.80 13.08
CA PHE A 121 8.95 7.43 12.07
C PHE A 121 8.29 7.08 10.72
N PRO A 122 8.79 7.58 9.58
CA PRO A 122 8.31 7.25 8.25
C PRO A 122 8.28 5.75 7.97
N GLU A 123 9.16 4.97 8.60
CA GLU A 123 9.11 3.50 8.56
C GLU A 123 7.73 2.95 8.96
N PHE A 124 7.14 3.48 10.04
CA PHE A 124 5.86 3.02 10.58
C PHE A 124 4.69 3.86 10.07
N GLU A 125 4.88 5.16 9.89
CA GLU A 125 3.85 6.08 9.39
C GLU A 125 3.37 5.67 7.98
N ASN A 126 4.29 5.24 7.11
CA ASN A 126 3.94 4.79 5.76
C ASN A 126 3.14 3.49 5.72
N LEU A 127 3.00 2.76 6.83
CA LEU A 127 2.14 1.58 6.95
C LEU A 127 0.66 1.97 7.11
N ILE A 128 0.41 3.16 7.64
CA ILE A 128 -0.94 3.64 8.00
C ILE A 128 -1.63 4.18 6.74
N PRO A 129 -2.92 3.87 6.51
CA PRO A 129 -3.72 4.52 5.47
C PRO A 129 -3.60 6.05 5.46
N GLU A 130 -3.81 6.64 4.28
CA GLU A 130 -3.61 8.08 4.05
C GLU A 130 -4.94 8.86 4.07
N TYR A 131 -4.88 10.15 4.39
CA TYR A 131 -6.00 11.11 4.32
C TYR A 131 -7.29 10.62 5.01
N ALA A 132 -8.43 10.63 4.30
CA ALA A 132 -9.75 10.31 4.86
C ALA A 132 -9.82 8.90 5.48
N ARG A 133 -9.03 7.95 4.98
CA ARG A 133 -8.93 6.60 5.55
C ARG A 133 -8.24 6.61 6.91
N ARG A 134 -7.17 7.41 7.06
CA ARG A 134 -6.54 7.68 8.35
C ARG A 134 -7.53 8.26 9.34
N ASP A 135 -8.30 9.26 8.91
CA ASP A 135 -9.26 9.93 9.78
C ASP A 135 -10.38 8.98 10.26
N LYS A 136 -10.76 8.00 9.43
CA LYS A 136 -11.70 6.94 9.83
C LYS A 136 -11.09 6.09 10.94
N LEU A 137 -9.87 5.60 10.77
CA LEU A 137 -9.16 4.81 11.78
C LEU A 137 -8.99 5.56 13.11
N ILE A 138 -8.57 6.84 13.06
CA ILE A 138 -8.42 7.68 14.27
C ILE A 138 -9.75 7.78 15.02
N ARG A 139 -10.87 8.00 14.33
CA ARG A 139 -12.20 8.07 14.96
C ARG A 139 -12.70 6.72 15.45
N GLU A 140 -12.46 5.66 14.70
CA GLU A 140 -12.88 4.30 15.02
C GLU A 140 -12.24 3.80 16.31
N TYR A 141 -10.94 4.03 16.47
CA TYR A 141 -10.17 3.60 17.64
C TYR A 141 -10.00 4.68 18.70
N ASN A 142 -10.55 5.88 18.47
CA ASN A 142 -10.43 7.05 19.33
C ASN A 142 -8.96 7.32 19.74
N SER A 143 -8.06 7.24 18.76
CA SER A 143 -6.62 7.33 19.00
C SER A 143 -6.16 8.77 19.20
N GLU A 144 -5.36 8.99 20.24
CA GLU A 144 -4.74 10.27 20.54
C GLU A 144 -3.43 10.44 19.76
N TYR A 145 -2.65 9.36 19.66
CA TYR A 145 -1.39 9.32 18.94
C TYR A 145 -1.51 8.44 17.71
N LEU A 146 -0.88 8.87 16.61
CA LEU A 146 -0.91 8.12 15.34
C LEU A 146 -0.31 6.71 15.48
N SER A 147 0.66 6.51 16.37
CA SER A 147 1.28 5.20 16.67
C SER A 147 0.29 4.18 17.25
N GLU A 148 -0.77 4.62 17.93
CA GLU A 148 -1.77 3.71 18.50
C GLU A 148 -2.49 2.94 17.41
N LEU A 149 -2.63 3.51 16.21
CA LEU A 149 -3.24 2.79 15.09
C LEU A 149 -2.47 1.54 14.70
N LEU A 150 -1.14 1.51 14.91
CA LEU A 150 -0.28 0.43 14.45
C LEU A 150 -0.68 -0.94 15.03
N ILE A 151 -1.16 -0.97 16.29
CA ILE A 151 -1.59 -2.23 16.94
C ILE A 151 -2.80 -2.87 16.26
N HIS A 152 -3.58 -2.06 15.55
CA HIS A 152 -4.79 -2.47 14.83
C HIS A 152 -4.48 -2.88 13.37
N LEU A 153 -3.31 -2.53 12.82
CA LEU A 153 -2.96 -2.80 11.42
C LEU A 153 -2.49 -4.23 11.14
N LYS A 154 -3.33 -5.24 11.46
CA LYS A 154 -2.99 -6.66 11.30
C LYS A 154 -2.67 -7.06 9.84
N ASN A 155 -3.27 -6.36 8.89
CA ASN A 155 -3.10 -6.56 7.45
C ASN A 155 -2.37 -5.39 6.76
N SER A 156 -1.48 -4.67 7.45
CA SER A 156 -0.55 -3.72 6.79
C SER A 156 0.37 -4.42 5.78
N HIS A 157 1.06 -3.68 4.90
CA HIS A 157 2.04 -4.31 4.00
C HIS A 157 3.31 -4.75 4.73
N GLY A 158 3.99 -5.75 4.17
CA GLY A 158 5.17 -6.33 4.78
C GLY A 158 4.83 -7.25 5.96
N ALA A 159 5.76 -7.39 6.89
CA ALA A 159 5.72 -8.39 7.95
C ALA A 159 6.04 -7.80 9.34
N TYR A 160 5.60 -6.56 9.58
CA TYR A 160 5.59 -6.00 10.92
C TYR A 160 4.33 -6.44 11.67
N ASP A 161 4.49 -6.77 12.94
CA ASP A 161 3.41 -6.89 13.90
C ASP A 161 3.65 -5.92 15.05
N PHE A 162 2.58 -5.28 15.52
CA PHE A 162 2.62 -4.29 16.59
C PHE A 162 1.73 -4.77 17.73
N ILE A 163 2.30 -4.86 18.92
CA ILE A 163 1.61 -5.35 20.12
C ILE A 163 1.91 -4.36 21.23
N ASN A 164 0.90 -4.01 22.03
CA ASN A 164 1.14 -3.26 23.26
C ASN A 164 2.18 -3.98 24.10
N SER A 165 3.24 -3.31 24.59
CA SER A 165 4.33 -4.01 25.29
C SER A 165 3.85 -4.77 26.53
N TYR A 166 2.81 -4.29 27.21
CA TYR A 166 2.20 -5.00 28.36
C TYR A 166 1.44 -6.28 27.96
N GLU A 167 1.20 -6.50 26.67
CA GLU A 167 0.59 -7.71 26.09
C GLU A 167 1.58 -8.57 25.31
N GLU A 168 2.88 -8.25 25.34
CA GLU A 168 3.92 -8.94 24.57
C GLU A 168 3.87 -10.47 24.78
N GLY A 169 3.59 -10.93 26.01
CA GLY A 169 3.46 -12.35 26.34
C GLY A 169 2.28 -13.09 25.68
N LYS A 170 1.35 -12.37 25.03
CA LYS A 170 0.26 -12.96 24.23
C LYS A 170 0.64 -13.15 22.76
N TYR A 171 1.77 -12.59 22.31
CA TYR A 171 2.19 -12.68 20.91
C TYR A 171 2.67 -14.10 20.61
N ILE A 172 1.99 -14.74 19.66
CA ILE A 172 2.33 -16.07 19.17
C ILE A 172 2.50 -15.97 17.67
N SER A 173 3.71 -16.24 17.19
CA SER A 173 3.97 -16.46 15.78
C SER A 173 5.02 -17.54 15.60
N ASP A 174 4.85 -18.38 14.60
CA ASP A 174 5.82 -19.41 14.24
C ASP A 174 6.15 -19.29 12.76
N TYR A 175 7.32 -18.73 12.47
CA TYR A 175 7.86 -18.60 11.11
C TYR A 175 8.79 -19.76 10.73
N SER A 176 8.98 -20.77 11.60
CA SER A 176 9.93 -21.87 11.38
C SER A 176 9.64 -22.70 10.13
N LYS A 177 8.36 -22.81 9.75
CA LYS A 177 7.88 -23.53 8.57
C LYS A 177 7.56 -22.60 7.38
N ARG A 178 7.84 -21.30 7.50
CA ARG A 178 7.59 -20.36 6.39
C ARG A 178 8.45 -20.76 5.19
N PRO A 179 7.84 -21.06 4.02
CA PRO A 179 8.61 -21.37 2.82
C PRO A 179 9.41 -20.14 2.37
N SER A 180 10.48 -20.35 1.61
CA SER A 180 11.13 -19.22 0.94
C SER A 180 10.19 -18.63 -0.10
N TRP A 181 10.15 -17.31 -0.25
CA TRP A 181 9.25 -16.66 -1.21
C TRP A 181 9.44 -17.20 -2.63
N TYR A 182 10.70 -17.44 -3.04
CA TYR A 182 11.01 -18.04 -4.34
C TYR A 182 10.37 -19.41 -4.56
N SER A 183 10.34 -20.27 -3.54
CA SER A 183 9.78 -21.62 -3.66
C SER A 183 8.27 -21.62 -3.90
N VAL A 184 7.58 -20.58 -3.46
CA VAL A 184 6.12 -20.41 -3.61
C VAL A 184 5.75 -19.26 -4.55
N LYS A 185 6.73 -18.65 -5.22
CA LYS A 185 6.58 -17.48 -6.09
C LYS A 185 5.44 -17.65 -7.09
N ASN A 186 5.41 -18.77 -7.81
CA ASN A 186 4.39 -19.00 -8.83
C ASN A 186 2.98 -19.14 -8.22
N LYS A 187 2.85 -19.70 -7.01
CA LYS A 187 1.57 -19.78 -6.29
C LYS A 187 1.12 -18.41 -5.77
N ILE A 188 2.06 -17.59 -5.29
CA ILE A 188 1.81 -16.24 -4.80
C ILE A 188 1.40 -15.32 -5.96
N LEU A 189 2.15 -15.36 -7.06
CA LEU A 189 1.92 -14.49 -8.20
C LEU A 189 0.78 -14.98 -9.10
N GLY A 190 0.48 -16.28 -9.12
CA GLY A 190 -0.52 -16.86 -10.01
C GLY A 190 -0.24 -16.60 -11.49
N GLU A 191 -1.25 -16.79 -12.33
CA GLU A 191 -1.27 -16.41 -13.74
C GLU A 191 -2.19 -15.20 -13.93
N ASN A 192 -2.05 -14.44 -15.02
CA ASN A 192 -2.95 -13.32 -15.34
C ASN A 192 -3.48 -13.46 -16.77
N ASP A 193 -4.67 -14.02 -16.91
CA ASP A 193 -5.43 -13.88 -18.15
C ASP A 193 -5.93 -12.44 -18.31
N TYR A 194 -6.12 -11.99 -19.54
CA TYR A 194 -6.73 -10.69 -19.81
C TYR A 194 -7.80 -10.76 -20.91
N PRO A 195 -9.03 -10.28 -20.65
CA PRO A 195 -9.53 -9.89 -19.33
C PRO A 195 -9.86 -11.12 -18.46
N ASN A 196 -9.44 -11.11 -17.20
CA ASN A 196 -9.83 -12.08 -16.19
C ASN A 196 -11.02 -11.54 -15.37
N VAL A 197 -12.23 -12.02 -15.67
CA VAL A 197 -13.45 -11.67 -14.94
C VAL A 197 -13.92 -12.85 -14.11
N LEU A 198 -14.08 -12.66 -12.80
CA LEU A 198 -14.64 -13.65 -11.87
C LEU A 198 -16.16 -13.75 -12.01
N SER A 199 -16.65 -14.12 -13.19
CA SER A 199 -18.07 -14.24 -13.48
C SER A 199 -18.73 -15.36 -12.66
N GLY A 200 -19.90 -15.06 -12.09
CA GLY A 200 -20.65 -16.01 -11.26
C GLY A 200 -20.10 -16.18 -9.84
N PHE A 201 -19.16 -15.33 -9.40
CA PHE A 201 -18.75 -15.27 -8.00
C PHE A 201 -19.72 -14.42 -7.18
N ASN A 202 -20.00 -14.86 -5.96
CA ASN A 202 -20.81 -14.12 -5.00
C ASN A 202 -19.92 -13.16 -4.20
N LEU A 203 -20.11 -11.86 -4.39
CA LEU A 203 -19.46 -10.83 -3.60
C LEU A 203 -20.21 -10.63 -2.28
N LYS A 204 -19.77 -11.32 -1.22
CA LYS A 204 -20.33 -11.25 0.14
C LYS A 204 -19.69 -10.11 0.92
N ILE A 205 -19.86 -8.89 0.42
CA ILE A 205 -19.37 -7.65 1.05
C ILE A 205 -20.52 -6.65 1.08
N ASP A 206 -20.71 -5.97 2.21
CA ASP A 206 -21.78 -4.97 2.34
C ASP A 206 -21.58 -3.83 1.33
N ASN A 207 -22.67 -3.40 0.69
CA ASN A 207 -22.64 -2.38 -0.33
C ASN A 207 -22.16 -1.01 0.23
N GLU A 208 -22.43 -0.70 1.50
CA GLU A 208 -21.95 0.52 2.13
C GLU A 208 -20.42 0.54 2.29
N ILE A 209 -19.78 -0.64 2.41
CA ILE A 209 -18.32 -0.78 2.42
C ILE A 209 -17.76 -0.47 1.03
N LEU A 210 -18.35 -1.09 0.00
CA LEU A 210 -17.95 -0.87 -1.39
C LEU A 210 -18.11 0.61 -1.79
N LYS A 211 -19.17 1.27 -1.31
CA LYS A 211 -19.44 2.70 -1.52
C LYS A 211 -18.64 3.63 -0.62
N ALA A 212 -17.77 3.10 0.24
CA ALA A 212 -16.94 3.83 1.20
C ALA A 212 -17.73 4.69 2.22
N LYS A 213 -18.99 4.33 2.49
CA LYS A 213 -19.93 5.07 3.34
C LYS A 213 -19.93 4.62 4.80
N THR A 214 -19.29 3.48 5.09
CA THR A 214 -19.10 3.02 6.47
C THR A 214 -18.24 3.98 7.29
N LYS A 215 -18.47 3.99 8.60
CA LYS A 215 -17.70 4.78 9.56
C LYS A 215 -16.28 4.22 9.75
N GLY A 216 -16.14 2.90 9.79
CA GLY A 216 -14.86 2.21 9.96
C GLY A 216 -14.07 2.03 8.68
N GLU A 217 -12.85 1.54 8.82
CA GLU A 217 -11.94 1.20 7.73
C GLU A 217 -11.88 -0.32 7.51
N HIS A 218 -11.88 -0.75 6.24
CA HIS A 218 -12.03 -2.16 5.85
C HIS A 218 -10.77 -2.74 5.20
N SER A 219 -9.68 -1.98 5.20
CA SER A 219 -8.36 -2.48 4.86
C SER A 219 -7.27 -1.73 5.63
N HIS A 220 -6.30 -2.48 6.15
CA HIS A 220 -5.15 -1.91 6.84
C HIS A 220 -4.00 -1.54 5.90
N LEU A 221 -4.19 -1.72 4.59
CA LEU A 221 -3.17 -1.40 3.60
C LEU A 221 -3.07 0.12 3.36
N SER A 222 -1.84 0.65 3.36
CA SER A 222 -1.52 2.04 3.03
C SER A 222 -2.13 2.54 1.71
N GLY A 223 -2.20 3.86 1.57
CA GLY A 223 -2.71 4.56 0.39
C GLY A 223 -4.08 5.20 0.62
N ASN A 224 -4.45 6.11 -0.28
CA ASN A 224 -5.66 6.92 -0.17
C ASN A 224 -6.93 6.25 -0.74
N GLN A 225 -6.80 5.42 -1.77
CA GLN A 225 -7.94 4.78 -2.45
C GLN A 225 -8.68 3.81 -1.50
N ASN A 226 -10.02 3.78 -1.59
CA ASN A 226 -10.85 2.81 -0.87
C ASN A 226 -10.45 1.38 -1.24
N LYS A 227 -10.39 0.52 -0.23
CA LYS A 227 -9.78 -0.80 -0.29
C LYS A 227 -10.45 -1.69 0.74
N VAL A 228 -10.63 -2.96 0.39
CA VAL A 228 -11.22 -3.98 1.26
C VAL A 228 -10.28 -5.18 1.28
N ASP A 229 -9.91 -5.60 2.47
CA ASP A 229 -9.15 -6.83 2.69
C ASP A 229 -10.10 -8.03 2.50
N ILE A 230 -9.77 -8.92 1.56
CA ILE A 230 -10.68 -10.01 1.14
C ILE A 230 -9.97 -11.35 1.03
N ASN A 231 -10.76 -12.42 1.12
CA ASN A 231 -10.37 -13.78 0.74
C ASN A 231 -11.32 -14.32 -0.33
N ILE A 232 -10.80 -15.20 -1.18
CA ILE A 232 -11.53 -15.80 -2.31
C ILE A 232 -11.54 -17.31 -2.15
N ASP A 233 -12.74 -17.86 -2.08
CA ASP A 233 -13.00 -19.29 -2.20
C ASP A 233 -13.36 -19.59 -3.65
N PHE A 234 -12.39 -20.11 -4.40
CA PHE A 234 -12.57 -20.44 -5.83
C PHE A 234 -13.47 -21.66 -6.04
N GLU A 235 -13.54 -22.58 -5.09
CA GLU A 235 -14.36 -23.80 -5.21
C GLU A 235 -15.85 -23.45 -5.10
N ASN A 236 -16.22 -22.68 -4.08
CA ASN A 236 -17.60 -22.26 -3.86
C ASN A 236 -17.94 -20.90 -4.51
N LYS A 237 -16.99 -20.31 -5.25
CA LYS A 237 -17.10 -19.03 -5.93
C LYS A 237 -17.58 -17.89 -5.02
N ASN A 238 -16.96 -17.76 -3.85
CA ASN A 238 -17.31 -16.72 -2.89
C ASN A 238 -16.13 -15.76 -2.68
N ILE A 239 -16.45 -14.47 -2.60
CA ILE A 239 -15.51 -13.42 -2.21
C ILE A 239 -16.07 -12.82 -0.93
N SER A 240 -15.26 -12.73 0.12
CA SER A 240 -15.72 -12.26 1.43
C SER A 240 -14.70 -11.32 2.04
N GLU A 241 -15.19 -10.32 2.77
CA GLU A 241 -14.36 -9.47 3.60
C GLU A 241 -13.66 -10.30 4.68
N VAL A 242 -12.40 -9.98 4.93
CA VAL A 242 -11.62 -10.56 6.01
C VAL A 242 -12.00 -9.85 7.30
N THR A 243 -12.63 -10.58 8.22
CA THR A 243 -12.99 -10.10 9.56
C THR A 243 -12.26 -10.96 10.60
N ASN A 244 -11.91 -10.39 11.76
CA ASN A 244 -11.34 -11.12 12.92
C ASN A 244 -9.90 -11.68 12.77
N ASP A 245 -8.88 -10.82 12.87
CA ASP A 245 -7.44 -11.16 12.96
C ASP A 245 -6.87 -12.10 11.86
N GLU A 246 -7.68 -12.48 10.87
CA GLU A 246 -7.28 -13.30 9.74
C GLU A 246 -6.36 -12.55 8.78
N ILE A 247 -5.50 -13.30 8.10
CA ILE A 247 -4.59 -12.77 7.09
C ILE A 247 -5.33 -12.67 5.76
N ALA A 248 -5.45 -11.45 5.27
CA ALA A 248 -6.02 -11.18 3.96
C ALA A 248 -5.06 -11.62 2.84
N GLN A 249 -5.50 -12.54 1.99
CA GLN A 249 -4.71 -13.02 0.85
C GLN A 249 -4.90 -12.17 -0.39
N TYR A 250 -6.00 -11.41 -0.46
CA TYR A 250 -6.35 -10.57 -1.60
C TYR A 250 -6.76 -9.17 -1.11
N LEU A 251 -6.69 -8.23 -2.05
CA LEU A 251 -7.18 -6.88 -1.90
C LEU A 251 -8.22 -6.62 -2.99
N LEU A 252 -9.37 -6.08 -2.59
CA LEU A 252 -10.38 -5.54 -3.49
C LEU A 252 -10.33 -4.02 -3.45
N LYS A 253 -10.26 -3.38 -4.62
CA LYS A 253 -10.38 -1.94 -4.80
C LYS A 253 -11.75 -1.66 -5.41
N PRO A 254 -12.71 -1.16 -4.64
CA PRO A 254 -14.02 -0.82 -5.18
C PRO A 254 -13.90 0.31 -6.21
N TYR A 255 -14.81 0.31 -7.18
CA TYR A 255 -14.99 1.46 -8.06
C TYR A 255 -15.77 2.51 -7.26
N SER A 256 -15.57 3.78 -7.57
CA SER A 256 -16.29 4.84 -6.85
C SER A 256 -17.62 5.12 -7.54
N GLU A 257 -18.75 4.69 -6.97
CA GLU A 257 -20.06 4.97 -7.56
C GLU A 257 -20.33 6.48 -7.66
N ASP A 258 -20.08 7.21 -6.56
CA ASP A 258 -20.25 8.67 -6.50
C ASP A 258 -19.44 9.41 -7.57
N LEU A 259 -18.21 8.97 -7.84
CA LEU A 259 -17.34 9.66 -8.79
C LEU A 259 -17.42 9.08 -10.22
N SER A 260 -17.97 7.88 -10.40
CA SER A 260 -18.25 7.30 -11.73
C SER A 260 -19.35 8.06 -12.49
N SER A 261 -20.17 8.85 -11.77
CA SER A 261 -21.18 9.71 -12.38
C SER A 261 -20.58 11.03 -12.87
N TYR A 262 -20.76 11.32 -14.17
CA TYR A 262 -20.31 12.55 -14.81
C TYR A 262 -20.75 13.82 -14.05
N PHE A 263 -21.98 13.88 -13.54
CA PHE A 263 -22.46 15.10 -12.86
C PHE A 263 -21.93 15.25 -11.43
N GLU A 264 -21.67 14.14 -10.75
CA GLU A 264 -21.26 14.15 -9.34
C GLU A 264 -19.76 14.42 -9.20
N GLN A 265 -18.92 13.99 -10.15
CA GLN A 265 -17.49 14.32 -10.14
C GLN A 265 -17.22 15.84 -10.19
N PHE A 266 -18.03 16.63 -10.92
CA PHE A 266 -17.85 18.10 -10.98
C PHE A 266 -18.34 18.83 -9.73
N LYS A 267 -19.13 18.19 -8.88
CA LYS A 267 -19.53 18.74 -7.57
C LYS A 267 -18.44 18.56 -6.52
N LYS A 268 -17.59 17.53 -6.68
CA LYS A 268 -16.43 17.24 -5.82
C LYS A 268 -15.17 17.81 -6.48
N LYS A 269 -15.01 19.14 -6.44
CA LYS A 269 -13.96 19.93 -7.12
C LYS A 269 -12.52 19.42 -6.95
N ASP A 270 -12.24 18.63 -5.92
CA ASP A 270 -10.89 18.15 -5.56
C ASP A 270 -10.65 16.66 -5.87
N LYS A 271 -11.58 15.95 -6.53
CA LYS A 271 -11.43 14.51 -6.83
C LYS A 271 -11.79 14.19 -8.28
N GLY A 272 -10.76 14.03 -9.11
CA GLY A 272 -10.89 13.35 -10.39
C GLY A 272 -11.06 11.84 -10.18
N TYR A 273 -12.05 11.24 -10.85
CA TYR A 273 -12.15 9.79 -10.97
C TYR A 273 -11.94 9.39 -12.42
N TYR A 274 -11.27 8.26 -12.58
CA TYR A 274 -10.99 7.67 -13.88
C TYR A 274 -12.00 6.54 -14.10
N PRO A 275 -12.97 6.70 -15.01
CA PRO A 275 -13.95 5.66 -15.31
C PRO A 275 -13.26 4.37 -15.73
N HIS A 276 -13.74 3.23 -15.24
CA HIS A 276 -13.16 1.92 -15.55
C HIS A 276 -11.69 1.76 -15.15
N ILE A 277 -11.23 2.48 -14.11
CA ILE A 277 -9.83 2.39 -13.61
C ILE A 277 -9.45 0.96 -13.20
N ALA A 278 -10.41 0.14 -12.78
CA ALA A 278 -10.18 -1.28 -12.49
C ALA A 278 -9.71 -2.06 -13.72
N ILE A 279 -10.34 -1.83 -14.88
CA ILE A 279 -9.94 -2.45 -16.16
C ILE A 279 -8.56 -1.94 -16.57
N ASN A 280 -8.31 -0.64 -16.40
CA ASN A 280 -7.02 -0.02 -16.69
C ASN A 280 -5.88 -0.68 -15.89
N GLU A 281 -6.02 -0.79 -14.57
CA GLU A 281 -5.01 -1.43 -13.72
C GLU A 281 -4.82 -2.91 -14.09
N HIS A 282 -5.90 -3.66 -14.26
CA HIS A 282 -5.84 -5.06 -14.68
C HIS A 282 -5.12 -5.25 -16.02
N LEU A 283 -5.35 -4.36 -16.99
CA LEU A 283 -4.70 -4.41 -18.29
C LEU A 283 -3.19 -4.25 -18.17
N PHE A 284 -2.71 -3.16 -17.59
CA PHE A 284 -1.26 -2.88 -17.58
C PHE A 284 -0.50 -3.83 -16.65
N MET A 285 -1.13 -4.29 -15.57
CA MET A 285 -0.59 -5.36 -14.74
C MET A 285 -0.45 -6.67 -15.52
N SER A 286 -1.49 -7.06 -16.29
CA SER A 286 -1.45 -8.28 -17.12
C SER A 286 -0.46 -8.16 -18.28
N PHE A 287 -0.39 -7.01 -18.94
CA PHE A 287 0.58 -6.74 -20.00
C PHE A 287 2.03 -6.83 -19.49
N ALA A 288 2.32 -6.19 -18.35
CA ALA A 288 3.65 -6.22 -17.75
C ALA A 288 4.08 -7.66 -17.40
N LYS A 289 3.16 -8.50 -16.94
CA LYS A 289 3.43 -9.90 -16.65
C LYS A 289 3.67 -10.73 -17.91
N ASN A 290 2.69 -10.73 -18.81
CA ASN A 290 2.60 -11.70 -19.89
C ASN A 290 3.55 -11.38 -21.04
N GLU A 291 3.76 -10.08 -21.31
CA GLU A 291 4.52 -9.64 -22.47
C GLU A 291 5.94 -9.17 -22.11
N LEU A 292 6.16 -8.72 -20.87
CA LEU A 292 7.44 -8.16 -20.43
C LEU A 292 8.15 -8.98 -19.33
N GLY A 293 7.51 -10.05 -18.84
CA GLY A 293 8.11 -10.97 -17.88
C GLY A 293 8.31 -10.40 -16.47
N PHE A 294 7.62 -9.30 -16.12
CA PHE A 294 7.69 -8.77 -14.75
C PHE A 294 6.99 -9.69 -13.75
N ASN A 295 7.49 -9.69 -12.52
CA ASN A 295 6.74 -10.26 -11.41
C ASN A 295 5.52 -9.37 -11.14
N VAL A 296 4.32 -9.93 -11.31
CA VAL A 296 3.06 -9.25 -11.04
C VAL A 296 2.14 -10.23 -10.34
N PRO A 297 1.45 -9.83 -9.24
CA PRO A 297 0.49 -10.69 -8.57
C PRO A 297 -0.69 -11.05 -9.47
N TYR A 298 -1.48 -12.04 -9.03
CA TYR A 298 -2.74 -12.40 -9.67
C TYR A 298 -3.67 -11.19 -9.63
N THR A 299 -4.33 -10.89 -10.74
CA THR A 299 -5.28 -9.79 -10.85
C THR A 299 -6.56 -10.27 -11.53
N ALA A 300 -7.69 -9.70 -11.10
CA ALA A 300 -8.98 -10.02 -11.67
C ALA A 300 -9.95 -8.84 -11.55
N LEU A 301 -11.05 -8.94 -12.28
CA LEU A 301 -12.19 -8.06 -12.22
C LEU A 301 -13.39 -8.80 -11.64
N ILE A 302 -14.17 -8.11 -10.80
CA ILE A 302 -15.49 -8.56 -10.38
C ILE A 302 -16.50 -7.48 -10.75
N GLU A 303 -17.65 -7.91 -11.29
CA GLU A 303 -18.73 -7.00 -11.67
C GLU A 303 -19.29 -6.29 -10.43
N GLY A 304 -19.55 -4.99 -10.56
CA GLY A 304 -20.41 -4.26 -9.63
C GLY A 304 -21.53 -3.54 -10.39
N GLU A 305 -22.29 -2.68 -9.72
CA GLU A 305 -23.56 -2.15 -10.28
C GLU A 305 -23.38 -1.34 -11.59
N ARG A 306 -22.21 -0.70 -11.81
CA ARG A 306 -21.95 0.16 -12.98
C ARG A 306 -20.63 -0.12 -13.68
N GLU A 307 -19.60 -0.42 -12.90
CA GLU A 307 -18.24 -0.70 -13.37
C GLU A 307 -17.72 -1.95 -12.63
N PHE A 308 -16.48 -2.33 -12.91
CA PHE A 308 -15.82 -3.43 -12.23
C PHE A 308 -15.08 -2.96 -10.98
N HIS A 309 -15.07 -3.80 -9.94
CA HIS A 309 -14.07 -3.71 -8.89
C HIS A 309 -12.80 -4.44 -9.32
N TYR A 310 -11.66 -3.96 -8.87
CA TYR A 310 -10.37 -4.59 -9.14
C TYR A 310 -9.96 -5.47 -7.96
N ILE A 311 -9.45 -6.66 -8.26
CA ILE A 311 -8.93 -7.60 -7.27
C ILE A 311 -7.46 -7.85 -7.59
N THR A 312 -6.62 -7.85 -6.57
CA THR A 312 -5.23 -8.30 -6.67
C THR A 312 -4.86 -9.20 -5.51
N LYS A 313 -4.04 -10.21 -5.78
CA LYS A 313 -3.47 -11.08 -4.74
C LYS A 313 -2.32 -10.38 -4.04
N ARG A 314 -2.22 -10.55 -2.72
CA ARG A 314 -1.13 -10.00 -1.93
C ARG A 314 0.13 -10.82 -2.13
N TYR A 315 1.16 -10.20 -2.71
CA TYR A 315 2.43 -10.89 -2.95
C TYR A 315 3.31 -11.03 -1.70
N ASP A 316 2.99 -10.27 -0.65
CA ASP A 316 3.63 -10.30 0.65
C ASP A 316 2.94 -11.27 1.63
N ARG A 317 2.07 -12.14 1.12
CA ARG A 317 1.30 -13.15 1.86
C ARG A 317 1.35 -14.52 1.19
N TYR A 318 1.43 -15.57 2.00
CA TYR A 318 1.23 -16.95 1.57
C TYR A 318 0.78 -17.79 2.76
N GLU A 319 -0.42 -18.37 2.68
CA GLU A 319 -1.04 -19.07 3.81
C GLU A 319 -1.04 -18.12 5.03
N ASN A 320 -0.56 -18.59 6.19
CA ASN A 320 -0.51 -17.77 7.40
C ASN A 320 0.78 -16.93 7.53
N TYR A 321 1.59 -16.86 6.47
CA TYR A 321 2.89 -16.21 6.52
C TYR A 321 2.90 -14.85 5.84
N LYS A 322 3.60 -13.90 6.48
CA LYS A 322 3.93 -12.59 5.91
C LYS A 322 5.36 -12.59 5.39
N TYR A 323 5.62 -11.85 4.32
CA TYR A 323 6.99 -11.57 3.84
C TYR A 323 7.29 -10.10 4.03
N HIS A 324 8.45 -9.78 4.58
CA HIS A 324 8.80 -8.40 4.82
C HIS A 324 8.99 -7.65 3.50
N GLN A 325 8.34 -6.50 3.39
CA GLN A 325 8.37 -5.60 2.25
C GLN A 325 8.60 -4.18 2.78
N LYS A 326 9.31 -3.36 2.00
CA LYS A 326 9.53 -1.95 2.31
C LYS A 326 9.45 -1.09 1.06
N ASP A 327 8.64 -0.05 1.07
CA ASP A 327 8.52 0.91 -0.03
C ASP A 327 9.69 1.92 -0.05
N PHE A 328 9.94 2.57 -1.20
CA PHE A 328 11.05 3.50 -1.31
C PHE A 328 10.83 4.83 -0.59
N ALA A 329 9.60 5.18 -0.18
CA ALA A 329 9.40 6.31 0.71
C ALA A 329 9.94 6.00 2.12
N GLN A 330 9.75 4.77 2.61
CA GLN A 330 10.35 4.30 3.87
C GLN A 330 11.88 4.28 3.80
N TYR A 331 12.47 3.75 2.72
CA TYR A 331 13.95 3.75 2.56
C TYR A 331 14.55 5.15 2.46
N LEU A 332 13.83 6.11 1.86
CA LEU A 332 14.27 7.49 1.74
C LEU A 332 13.90 8.35 2.96
N ASN A 333 13.25 7.76 3.98
CA ASN A 333 12.76 8.46 5.17
C ASN A 333 11.83 9.64 4.83
N ILE A 334 10.92 9.43 3.88
CA ILE A 334 9.94 10.41 3.39
C ILE A 334 8.55 10.07 3.95
N ASP A 335 7.91 11.05 4.58
CA ASP A 335 6.51 10.92 5.06
C ASP A 335 5.55 10.65 3.90
N SER A 336 4.47 9.91 4.14
CA SER A 336 3.48 9.53 3.12
C SER A 336 2.93 10.72 2.33
N THR A 337 2.67 11.85 3.02
CA THR A 337 2.17 13.10 2.42
C THR A 337 3.16 13.79 1.48
N LYS A 338 4.45 13.41 1.55
CA LYS A 338 5.54 13.96 0.75
C LYS A 338 6.06 12.95 -0.29
N LYS A 339 5.28 11.93 -0.65
CA LYS A 339 5.66 10.84 -1.56
C LYS A 339 6.24 11.27 -2.93
N TYR A 340 5.91 12.47 -3.43
CA TYR A 340 6.50 13.04 -4.67
C TYR A 340 7.76 13.90 -4.42
N LYS A 341 8.13 14.19 -3.16
CA LYS A 341 9.29 15.04 -2.80
C LYS A 341 10.61 14.28 -2.88
N THR A 342 10.85 13.63 -4.01
CA THR A 342 12.12 12.98 -4.36
C THR A 342 12.38 13.10 -5.86
N THR A 343 13.56 12.67 -6.32
CA THR A 343 13.90 12.60 -7.75
C THR A 343 14.16 11.15 -8.13
N SER A 344 14.12 10.85 -9.44
CA SER A 344 14.47 9.51 -9.93
C SER A 344 15.90 9.13 -9.55
N GLU A 345 16.84 10.07 -9.57
CA GLU A 345 18.24 9.80 -9.23
C GLU A 345 18.38 9.38 -7.77
N LYS A 346 17.71 10.07 -6.84
CA LYS A 346 17.72 9.68 -5.41
C LYS A 346 17.12 8.30 -5.20
N LEU A 347 15.99 8.04 -5.87
CA LEU A 347 15.33 6.74 -5.86
C LEU A 347 16.27 5.65 -6.42
N PHE A 348 16.92 5.88 -7.55
CA PHE A 348 17.81 4.92 -8.21
C PHE A 348 19.12 4.68 -7.45
N SER A 349 19.67 5.70 -6.80
CA SER A 349 20.80 5.53 -5.89
C SER A 349 20.43 4.62 -4.72
N LYS A 350 19.25 4.82 -4.14
CA LYS A 350 18.75 3.94 -3.07
C LYS A 350 18.43 2.54 -3.60
N LEU A 351 17.86 2.39 -4.80
CA LEU A 351 17.68 1.08 -5.46
C LEU A 351 19.01 0.34 -5.62
N ASN A 352 20.06 1.04 -6.05
CA ASN A 352 21.39 0.46 -6.21
C ASN A 352 21.98 -0.07 -4.89
N GLU A 353 21.72 0.65 -3.80
CA GLU A 353 22.16 0.30 -2.45
C GLU A 353 21.43 -0.94 -1.91
N VAL A 354 20.10 -0.99 -2.06
CA VAL A 354 19.27 -1.99 -1.35
C VAL A 354 19.03 -3.27 -2.14
N LEU A 355 19.00 -3.22 -3.48
CA LEU A 355 18.69 -4.40 -4.28
C LEU A 355 19.89 -5.36 -4.35
N TYR A 356 19.62 -6.62 -4.00
CA TYR A 356 20.64 -7.63 -3.76
C TYR A 356 21.48 -7.99 -5.00
N ASN A 357 20.91 -7.92 -6.20
CA ASN A 357 21.60 -8.32 -7.42
C ASN A 357 21.32 -7.37 -8.59
N GLU A 358 22.16 -7.47 -9.62
CA GLU A 358 22.11 -6.62 -10.81
C GLU A 358 20.82 -6.82 -11.65
N GLU A 359 20.25 -8.02 -11.68
CA GLU A 359 19.04 -8.29 -12.45
C GLU A 359 17.82 -7.59 -11.85
N GLU A 360 17.71 -7.52 -10.52
CA GLU A 360 16.64 -6.76 -9.86
C GLU A 360 16.78 -5.25 -10.12
N LYS A 361 18.02 -4.73 -10.12
CA LYS A 361 18.31 -3.34 -10.49
C LYS A 361 17.91 -3.08 -11.94
N PHE A 362 18.23 -4.02 -12.83
CA PHE A 362 17.86 -3.92 -14.23
C PHE A 362 16.35 -4.01 -14.44
N ASN A 363 15.64 -4.86 -13.69
CA ASN A 363 14.18 -4.92 -13.68
C ASN A 363 13.57 -3.59 -13.23
N ALA A 364 14.14 -2.91 -12.22
CA ALA A 364 13.66 -1.59 -11.81
C ALA A 364 13.80 -0.55 -12.94
N LEU A 365 14.94 -0.55 -13.65
CA LEU A 365 15.15 0.33 -14.81
C LEU A 365 14.21 0.00 -15.98
N LYS A 366 14.01 -1.28 -16.30
CA LYS A 366 13.03 -1.73 -17.31
C LYS A 366 11.61 -1.29 -16.95
N PHE A 367 11.18 -1.45 -15.69
CA PHE A 367 9.87 -1.03 -15.22
C PHE A 367 9.68 0.48 -15.34
N TYR A 368 10.72 1.24 -15.01
CA TYR A 368 10.70 2.69 -15.10
C TYR A 368 10.56 3.17 -16.54
N PHE A 369 11.26 2.53 -17.48
CA PHE A 369 11.08 2.80 -18.92
C PHE A 369 9.69 2.40 -19.41
N TYR A 370 9.21 1.21 -19.06
CA TYR A 370 7.86 0.74 -19.40
C TYR A 370 6.77 1.71 -18.90
N SER A 371 6.92 2.24 -17.69
CA SER A 371 6.01 3.23 -17.11
C SER A 371 5.89 4.49 -17.98
N THR A 372 6.95 4.88 -18.70
CA THR A 372 6.91 6.00 -19.66
C THR A 372 6.18 5.64 -20.95
N ILE A 373 6.33 4.39 -21.41
CA ILE A 373 5.63 3.86 -22.58
C ILE A 373 4.12 3.93 -22.34
N ILE A 374 3.68 3.57 -21.13
CA ILE A 374 2.26 3.55 -20.78
C ILE A 374 1.75 4.87 -20.16
N LYS A 375 2.58 5.90 -19.99
CA LYS A 375 2.22 7.15 -19.28
C LYS A 375 1.65 6.91 -17.88
N HIS A 376 2.40 6.17 -17.06
CA HIS A 376 2.11 5.96 -15.64
C HIS A 376 2.54 7.19 -14.82
N SER A 377 1.75 8.25 -14.93
CA SER A 377 2.03 9.56 -14.32
C SER A 377 1.91 9.59 -12.79
N ASP A 378 1.41 8.52 -12.17
CA ASP A 378 1.27 8.43 -10.72
C ASP A 378 2.42 7.65 -10.06
N LEU A 379 3.43 7.23 -10.84
CA LEU A 379 4.57 6.48 -10.31
C LEU A 379 5.40 7.32 -9.33
N HIS A 380 5.18 7.13 -8.03
CA HIS A 380 5.91 7.79 -6.95
C HIS A 380 6.65 6.79 -6.07
N ALA A 381 7.42 7.27 -5.08
CA ALA A 381 8.30 6.42 -4.26
C ALA A 381 7.57 5.28 -3.51
N LYS A 382 6.27 5.42 -3.19
CA LYS A 382 5.47 4.34 -2.57
C LYS A 382 4.97 3.26 -3.54
N ASN A 383 5.08 3.46 -4.86
CA ASN A 383 4.70 2.46 -5.88
C ASN A 383 5.87 1.58 -6.31
N ILE A 384 7.02 1.75 -5.68
CA ILE A 384 8.17 0.87 -5.83
C ILE A 384 8.53 0.41 -4.44
N ALA A 385 8.74 -0.89 -4.29
CA ALA A 385 9.12 -1.49 -3.03
C ALA A 385 10.16 -2.59 -3.25
N THR A 386 10.76 -3.02 -2.16
CA THR A 386 11.56 -4.23 -2.11
C THR A 386 10.81 -5.31 -1.34
N LEU A 387 11.14 -6.56 -1.65
CA LEU A 387 10.68 -7.72 -0.92
C LEU A 387 11.89 -8.47 -0.38
N ASN A 388 11.89 -8.76 0.92
CA ASN A 388 12.92 -9.56 1.54
C ASN A 388 12.64 -11.05 1.29
N ILE A 389 13.55 -11.71 0.57
CA ILE A 389 13.45 -13.13 0.25
C ILE A 389 14.23 -14.01 1.25
N GLY A 390 14.62 -13.44 2.39
CA GLY A 390 15.42 -14.07 3.44
C GLY A 390 16.90 -13.66 3.40
N ARG A 391 17.55 -13.75 4.56
CA ARG A 391 18.96 -13.37 4.77
C ARG A 391 19.28 -11.94 4.32
N GLU A 392 18.34 -11.03 4.50
CA GLU A 392 18.46 -9.62 4.09
C GLU A 392 18.74 -9.41 2.60
N LYS A 393 18.35 -10.39 1.77
CA LYS A 393 18.38 -10.24 0.33
C LYS A 393 17.07 -9.59 -0.10
N ASN A 394 17.14 -8.33 -0.51
CA ASN A 394 16.01 -7.58 -1.01
C ASN A 394 15.97 -7.66 -2.54
N ILE A 395 14.83 -8.05 -3.10
CA ILE A 395 14.56 -8.03 -4.54
C ILE A 395 13.55 -6.92 -4.87
N LEU A 396 13.39 -6.58 -6.15
CA LEU A 396 12.30 -5.69 -6.54
C LEU A 396 10.97 -6.39 -6.22
N ALA A 397 10.12 -5.73 -5.44
CA ALA A 397 8.79 -6.26 -5.16
C ALA A 397 8.02 -6.46 -6.48
N PRO A 398 7.15 -7.49 -6.58
CA PRO A 398 6.22 -7.59 -7.70
C PRO A 398 5.50 -6.27 -7.93
N LEU A 399 5.29 -5.89 -9.19
CA LEU A 399 4.67 -4.62 -9.54
C LEU A 399 3.26 -4.53 -8.97
N TYR A 400 2.82 -3.33 -8.61
CA TYR A 400 1.47 -3.02 -8.12
C TYR A 400 1.12 -1.58 -8.48
N ASP A 401 -0.18 -1.27 -8.48
CA ASP A 401 -0.71 0.07 -8.78
C ASP A 401 -0.25 0.61 -10.16
N VAL A 402 -0.02 -0.27 -11.14
CA VAL A 402 0.40 0.12 -12.49
C VAL A 402 -0.83 0.56 -13.30
N ILE A 403 -0.97 1.86 -13.49
CA ILE A 403 -2.10 2.48 -14.21
C ILE A 403 -1.62 3.44 -15.30
N SER A 404 -2.37 3.56 -16.40
CA SER A 404 -2.13 4.57 -17.43
C SER A 404 -3.15 5.70 -17.34
N ILE A 405 -2.69 6.90 -16.98
CA ILE A 405 -3.52 8.10 -17.07
C ILE A 405 -3.65 8.56 -18.54
N GLY A 406 -2.70 8.17 -19.38
CA GLY A 406 -2.69 8.45 -20.82
C GLY A 406 -3.94 7.99 -21.56
N ILE A 407 -4.58 6.89 -21.12
CA ILE A 407 -5.87 6.44 -21.68
C ILE A 407 -6.96 7.52 -21.59
N TYR A 408 -7.00 8.25 -20.47
CA TYR A 408 -8.03 9.25 -20.24
C TYR A 408 -7.63 10.60 -20.82
N TYR A 409 -6.35 10.95 -20.63
CA TYR A 409 -5.75 12.22 -21.02
C TYR A 409 -4.47 11.97 -21.80
N GLY A 410 -4.55 11.99 -23.14
CA GLY A 410 -3.40 11.79 -24.02
C GLY A 410 -2.19 12.71 -23.77
N ASN A 411 -2.44 13.89 -23.21
CA ASN A 411 -1.42 14.87 -22.82
C ASN A 411 -0.96 14.77 -21.36
N SER A 412 -1.26 13.68 -20.65
CA SER A 412 -0.74 13.43 -19.31
C SER A 412 0.79 13.34 -19.31
N ASP A 413 1.39 13.56 -18.15
CA ASP A 413 2.82 13.33 -17.96
C ASP A 413 3.17 11.85 -18.19
N ALA A 414 4.42 11.59 -18.58
CA ALA A 414 4.88 10.23 -18.86
C ALA A 414 5.25 9.46 -17.58
N LEU A 415 5.64 10.16 -16.50
CA LEU A 415 6.09 9.61 -15.21
C LEU A 415 5.67 10.53 -14.06
N GLY A 416 5.60 9.97 -12.84
CA GLY A 416 5.31 10.72 -11.62
C GLY A 416 6.52 11.42 -10.97
N LEU A 417 7.76 11.00 -11.29
CA LEU A 417 8.99 11.60 -10.78
C LEU A 417 9.86 12.15 -11.91
N SER A 418 10.64 13.19 -11.60
CA SER A 418 11.57 13.83 -12.54
C SER A 418 12.76 12.96 -12.91
N VAL A 419 13.20 12.99 -14.16
CA VAL A 419 14.47 12.38 -14.63
C VAL A 419 15.41 13.48 -15.13
N ASN A 420 16.69 13.41 -14.78
CA ASN A 420 17.74 14.39 -15.05
C ASN A 420 17.39 15.82 -14.59
N ASN A 421 16.81 15.96 -13.39
CA ASN A 421 16.32 17.23 -12.84
C ASN A 421 15.27 17.96 -13.73
N LYS A 422 14.73 17.30 -14.76
CA LYS A 422 13.55 17.79 -15.50
C LYS A 422 12.34 17.52 -14.62
N TYR A 423 11.94 18.52 -13.82
CA TYR A 423 10.78 18.43 -12.92
C TYR A 423 9.51 18.00 -13.67
N PRO A 424 8.56 17.30 -13.01
CA PRO A 424 7.20 17.16 -13.50
C PRO A 424 6.50 18.52 -13.34
N ASN A 425 6.87 19.42 -14.22
CA ASN A 425 6.14 20.63 -14.53
C ASN A 425 6.41 20.89 -16.00
N GLN A 426 5.45 20.38 -16.79
CA GLN A 426 5.22 20.59 -18.21
C GLN A 426 5.74 19.50 -19.15
N ARG A 427 4.99 18.39 -19.25
CA ARG A 427 4.80 17.67 -20.53
C ARG A 427 6.10 17.15 -21.16
N VAL A 428 7.04 16.68 -20.34
CA VAL A 428 8.34 16.17 -20.80
C VAL A 428 8.13 14.81 -21.47
N LYS A 429 8.63 14.71 -22.71
CA LYS A 429 8.72 13.47 -23.47
C LYS A 429 10.11 12.89 -23.28
N PHE A 430 10.20 11.59 -23.03
CA PHE A 430 11.48 10.93 -22.79
C PHE A 430 11.95 10.14 -24.01
N ARG A 431 13.25 10.21 -24.29
CA ARG A 431 13.96 9.30 -25.19
C ARG A 431 14.77 8.30 -24.36
N VAL A 432 15.33 7.28 -25.00
CA VAL A 432 16.12 6.26 -24.32
C VAL A 432 17.33 6.85 -23.60
N GLU A 433 17.97 7.86 -24.17
CA GLU A 433 19.18 8.48 -23.62
C GLU A 433 18.91 9.24 -22.31
N ASP A 434 17.67 9.69 -22.07
CA ASP A 434 17.30 10.32 -20.80
C ASP A 434 17.47 9.35 -19.61
N PHE A 435 17.47 8.04 -19.83
CA PHE A 435 17.63 7.03 -18.78
C PHE A 435 19.07 6.58 -18.57
N TYR A 436 20.03 6.99 -19.41
CA TYR A 436 21.42 6.55 -19.27
C TYR A 436 22.07 7.02 -17.96
N GLY A 437 21.66 8.18 -17.43
CA GLY A 437 22.08 8.59 -16.09
C GLY A 437 21.62 7.61 -15.00
N LEU A 438 20.37 7.14 -15.10
CA LEU A 438 19.82 6.13 -14.19
C LEU A 438 20.49 4.75 -14.38
N ALA A 439 20.76 4.37 -15.64
CA ALA A 439 21.50 3.15 -15.95
C ALA A 439 22.90 3.16 -15.33
N HIS A 440 23.62 4.27 -15.45
CA HIS A 440 24.93 4.47 -14.86
C HIS A 440 24.90 4.32 -13.33
N ILE A 441 23.91 4.94 -12.65
CA ILE A 441 23.76 4.81 -11.19
C ILE A 441 23.65 3.34 -10.76
N LEU A 442 23.00 2.50 -11.57
CA LEU A 442 22.81 1.08 -11.29
C LEU A 442 23.98 0.19 -11.76
N GLY A 443 25.00 0.75 -12.42
CA GLY A 443 26.09 -0.02 -13.04
C GLY A 443 25.68 -0.78 -14.30
N ILE A 444 24.60 -0.36 -14.97
CA ILE A 444 24.06 -1.01 -16.17
C ILE A 444 24.59 -0.29 -17.41
N SER A 445 25.19 -1.03 -18.35
CA SER A 445 25.66 -0.46 -19.61
C SER A 445 24.51 0.11 -20.44
N ASN A 446 24.74 1.25 -21.10
CA ASN A 446 23.76 1.86 -22.00
C ASN A 446 23.28 0.91 -23.11
N GLU A 447 24.17 0.07 -23.65
CA GLU A 447 23.84 -0.91 -24.70
C GLU A 447 22.83 -1.95 -24.22
N ARG A 448 23.09 -2.60 -23.07
CA ARG A 448 22.16 -3.55 -22.46
C ARG A 448 20.81 -2.91 -22.19
N PHE A 449 20.78 -1.68 -21.65
CA PHE A 449 19.52 -0.99 -21.41
C PHE A 449 18.79 -0.63 -22.71
N LYS A 450 19.52 -0.12 -23.72
CA LYS A 450 18.96 0.23 -25.04
C LYS A 450 18.30 -0.99 -25.70
N LEU A 451 18.89 -2.18 -25.60
CA LEU A 451 18.30 -3.43 -26.10
C LEU A 451 16.98 -3.76 -25.38
N ALA A 452 16.96 -3.74 -24.05
CA ALA A 452 15.72 -4.02 -23.31
C ALA A 452 14.63 -2.96 -23.54
N ALA A 453 15.02 -1.68 -23.65
CA ALA A 453 14.10 -0.59 -23.96
C ALA A 453 13.52 -0.72 -25.37
N LYS A 454 14.32 -1.17 -26.34
CA LYS A 454 13.87 -1.54 -27.69
C LYS A 454 12.84 -2.67 -27.62
N ASP A 455 13.12 -3.74 -26.90
CA ASP A 455 12.20 -4.88 -26.77
C ASP A 455 10.87 -4.46 -26.14
N ILE A 456 10.90 -3.65 -25.06
CA ILE A 456 9.68 -3.12 -24.44
C ILE A 456 8.85 -2.29 -25.44
N LEU A 457 9.50 -1.43 -26.23
CA LEU A 457 8.82 -0.59 -27.22
C LEU A 457 8.18 -1.45 -28.32
N ILE A 458 8.93 -2.40 -28.89
CA ILE A 458 8.43 -3.31 -29.94
C ILE A 458 7.27 -4.13 -29.41
N THR A 459 7.42 -4.72 -28.22
CA THR A 459 6.36 -5.50 -27.58
C THR A 459 5.10 -4.67 -27.36
N PHE A 460 5.21 -3.42 -26.91
CA PHE A 460 4.05 -2.52 -26.81
C PHE A 460 3.39 -2.29 -28.17
N ILE A 461 4.18 -1.98 -29.20
CA ILE A 461 3.69 -1.77 -30.56
C ILE A 461 2.93 -3.00 -31.08
N ASP A 462 3.53 -4.18 -30.93
CA ASP A 462 3.03 -5.40 -31.56
C ASP A 462 1.90 -6.08 -30.77
N LYS A 463 1.91 -5.97 -29.43
CA LYS A 463 0.99 -6.73 -28.55
C LYS A 463 -0.14 -5.89 -27.99
N PHE A 464 0.04 -4.60 -27.73
CA PHE A 464 -1.02 -3.78 -27.13
C PHE A 464 -2.33 -3.76 -27.94
N PRO A 465 -2.33 -3.76 -29.29
CA PRO A 465 -3.56 -3.88 -30.07
C PRO A 465 -4.42 -5.10 -29.75
N SER A 466 -3.83 -6.27 -29.44
CA SER A 466 -4.61 -7.46 -29.09
C SER A 466 -5.27 -7.35 -27.72
N TYR A 467 -4.67 -6.61 -26.79
CA TYR A 467 -5.29 -6.29 -25.50
C TYR A 467 -6.49 -5.34 -25.68
N ILE A 468 -6.40 -4.38 -26.60
CA ILE A 468 -7.54 -3.52 -26.95
C ILE A 468 -8.68 -4.37 -27.51
N GLU A 469 -8.38 -5.30 -28.42
CA GLU A 469 -9.37 -6.20 -29.00
C GLU A 469 -10.00 -7.12 -27.93
N ALA A 470 -9.18 -7.75 -27.08
CA ALA A 470 -9.64 -8.62 -25.99
C ALA A 470 -10.53 -7.87 -24.98
N THR A 471 -10.36 -6.56 -24.82
CA THR A 471 -11.22 -5.73 -23.94
C THR A 471 -12.69 -5.75 -24.41
N LYS A 472 -12.99 -6.07 -25.68
CA LYS A 472 -14.37 -6.26 -26.15
C LYS A 472 -15.10 -7.38 -25.42
N ASP A 473 -14.41 -8.37 -24.86
CA ASP A 473 -15.05 -9.42 -24.07
C ASP A 473 -15.77 -8.87 -22.83
N LEU A 474 -15.31 -7.72 -22.30
CA LEU A 474 -15.96 -7.05 -21.19
C LEU A 474 -17.31 -6.43 -21.56
N LEU A 475 -17.61 -6.27 -22.86
CA LEU A 475 -18.93 -5.83 -23.35
C LEU A 475 -20.04 -6.84 -23.06
N LYS A 476 -19.71 -8.05 -22.61
CA LYS A 476 -20.70 -9.02 -22.09
C LYS A 476 -21.30 -8.58 -20.76
N PHE A 477 -20.59 -7.76 -19.98
CA PHE A 477 -20.97 -7.36 -18.63
C PHE A 477 -21.31 -5.87 -18.53
N SER A 478 -20.53 -5.00 -19.18
CA SER A 478 -20.71 -3.55 -19.11
C SER A 478 -20.62 -2.91 -20.49
N SER A 479 -21.36 -1.83 -20.71
CA SER A 479 -21.29 -1.07 -21.98
C SER A 479 -19.94 -0.39 -22.20
N LEU A 480 -19.13 -0.26 -21.14
CA LEU A 480 -17.86 0.48 -21.10
C LEU A 480 -17.97 1.94 -21.60
N GLU A 481 -19.18 2.50 -21.55
CA GLU A 481 -19.42 3.89 -21.92
C GLU A 481 -18.71 4.83 -20.92
N ILE A 482 -18.14 5.91 -21.46
CA ILE A 482 -17.51 6.98 -20.68
C ILE A 482 -18.19 8.28 -21.04
N ASN A 483 -18.83 8.93 -20.08
CA ASN A 483 -19.51 10.20 -20.31
C ASN A 483 -18.48 11.33 -20.50
N ASN A 484 -18.50 11.97 -21.67
CA ASN A 484 -17.64 13.12 -21.98
C ASN A 484 -18.39 14.46 -21.83
N THR A 485 -19.71 14.49 -22.08
CA THR A 485 -20.59 15.65 -21.89
C THR A 485 -22.01 15.19 -21.50
N ARG A 486 -22.93 16.14 -21.21
CA ARG A 486 -24.34 15.87 -20.88
C ARG A 486 -25.08 14.98 -21.89
N ASN A 487 -24.73 15.08 -23.17
CA ASN A 487 -25.36 14.32 -24.27
C ASN A 487 -24.35 13.48 -25.08
N GLY A 488 -23.05 13.53 -24.74
CA GLY A 488 -21.97 12.92 -25.49
C GLY A 488 -21.19 11.91 -24.65
N TYR A 489 -21.22 10.65 -25.05
CA TYR A 489 -20.40 9.60 -24.46
C TYR A 489 -19.33 9.11 -25.45
N THR A 490 -18.26 8.52 -24.95
CA THR A 490 -17.28 7.71 -25.68
C THR A 490 -17.27 6.30 -25.08
N ASN A 491 -16.26 5.50 -25.37
CA ASN A 491 -16.08 4.15 -24.84
C ASN A 491 -14.62 3.94 -24.44
N LEU A 492 -14.38 3.13 -23.40
CA LEU A 492 -13.02 2.80 -22.95
C LEU A 492 -12.15 2.22 -24.07
N ILE A 493 -12.70 1.34 -24.92
CA ILE A 493 -11.96 0.71 -26.03
C ILE A 493 -11.50 1.77 -27.04
N ILE A 494 -12.35 2.77 -27.34
CA ILE A 494 -11.99 3.90 -28.21
C ILE A 494 -10.89 4.74 -27.55
N LYS A 495 -10.98 5.00 -26.24
CA LYS A 495 -9.95 5.73 -25.48
C LYS A 495 -8.59 5.00 -25.51
N MET A 496 -8.59 3.69 -25.36
CA MET A 496 -7.38 2.86 -25.45
C MET A 496 -6.77 2.87 -26.85
N ALA A 497 -7.60 2.79 -27.90
CA ALA A 497 -7.15 2.88 -29.28
C ALA A 497 -6.54 4.25 -29.59
N ASN A 498 -7.19 5.33 -29.14
CA ASN A 498 -6.66 6.68 -29.30
C ASN A 498 -5.33 6.85 -28.56
N PHE A 499 -5.24 6.37 -27.32
CA PHE A 499 -4.00 6.37 -26.56
C PHE A 499 -2.88 5.65 -27.31
N TYR A 500 -3.12 4.43 -27.79
CA TYR A 500 -2.14 3.69 -28.59
C TYR A 500 -1.69 4.49 -29.82
N ASN A 501 -2.63 4.99 -30.62
CA ASN A 501 -2.34 5.78 -31.81
C ASN A 501 -1.51 7.04 -31.49
N GLU A 502 -1.85 7.74 -30.42
CA GLU A 502 -1.11 8.91 -29.94
C GLU A 502 0.31 8.55 -29.49
N ARG A 503 0.50 7.41 -28.81
CA ARG A 503 1.83 6.89 -28.46
C ARG A 503 2.66 6.60 -29.70
N ILE A 504 2.10 5.92 -30.70
CA ILE A 504 2.80 5.65 -31.98
C ILE A 504 3.26 6.95 -32.64
N VAL A 505 2.38 7.96 -32.73
CA VAL A 505 2.72 9.28 -33.28
C VAL A 505 3.82 9.96 -32.44
N GLU A 506 3.76 9.83 -31.12
CA GLU A 506 4.77 10.39 -30.23
C GLU A 506 6.14 9.73 -30.41
N PHE A 507 6.20 8.41 -30.50
CA PHE A 507 7.44 7.65 -30.76
C PHE A 507 8.10 8.06 -32.08
N MET A 508 7.31 8.24 -33.13
CA MET A 508 7.81 8.75 -34.42
C MET A 508 8.34 10.17 -34.30
N LYS A 509 7.61 11.08 -33.62
CA LYS A 509 8.04 12.48 -33.45
C LYS A 509 9.30 12.64 -32.60
N LEU A 510 9.52 11.72 -31.67
CA LEU A 510 10.70 11.68 -30.81
C LEU A 510 11.91 10.97 -31.44
N ASN A 511 11.76 10.46 -32.67
CA ASN A 511 12.74 9.63 -33.36
C ASN A 511 13.13 8.35 -32.59
N MET A 512 12.27 7.85 -31.70
CA MET A 512 12.57 6.64 -30.91
C MET A 512 12.81 5.42 -31.79
N LEU A 513 12.11 5.30 -32.93
CA LEU A 513 12.34 4.21 -33.88
C LEU A 513 13.75 4.25 -34.47
N LYS A 514 14.29 5.45 -34.70
CA LYS A 514 15.66 5.64 -35.15
C LYS A 514 16.66 5.37 -34.04
N ASP A 515 16.37 5.87 -32.84
CA ASP A 515 17.21 5.66 -31.66
C ASP A 515 17.43 4.16 -31.40
N PHE A 516 16.40 3.33 -31.63
CA PHE A 516 16.44 1.87 -31.48
C PHE A 516 16.78 1.08 -32.74
N GLU A 517 17.12 1.75 -33.84
CA GLU A 517 17.48 1.12 -35.13
C GLU A 517 16.36 0.17 -35.64
N ILE A 518 15.12 0.64 -35.54
CA ILE A 518 13.90 -0.04 -36.00
C ILE A 518 13.08 0.83 -36.94
N GLU A 519 13.71 1.72 -37.72
CA GLU A 519 13.01 2.61 -38.65
C GLU A 519 12.16 1.85 -39.69
N HIS A 520 12.47 0.58 -39.98
CA HIS A 520 11.65 -0.28 -40.82
C HIS A 520 10.21 -0.49 -40.28
N TYR A 521 10.00 -0.37 -38.97
CA TYR A 521 8.65 -0.38 -38.37
C TYR A 521 7.80 0.83 -38.81
N LYS A 522 8.40 1.91 -39.31
CA LYS A 522 7.65 3.08 -39.76
C LYS A 522 6.68 2.74 -40.88
N ASN A 523 7.09 1.89 -41.83
CA ASN A 523 6.24 1.46 -42.93
C ASN A 523 5.08 0.60 -42.38
N LYS A 524 5.38 -0.38 -41.52
CA LYS A 524 4.37 -1.19 -40.82
C LYS A 524 3.33 -0.31 -40.10
N LEU A 525 3.79 0.68 -39.34
CA LEU A 525 2.91 1.58 -38.58
C LEU A 525 2.10 2.54 -39.47
N GLN A 526 2.56 2.82 -40.68
CA GLN A 526 1.80 3.58 -41.68
C GLN A 526 0.77 2.68 -42.39
N ASP A 527 1.14 1.43 -42.67
CA ASP A 527 0.33 0.44 -43.40
C ASP A 527 -0.80 -0.15 -42.56
N ASP A 528 -0.54 -0.44 -41.28
CA ASP A 528 -1.52 -1.04 -40.34
C ASP A 528 -2.76 -0.15 -40.13
N LYS A 529 -2.68 1.13 -40.55
CA LYS A 529 -3.63 2.22 -40.27
C LYS A 529 -3.81 2.41 -38.75
N LEU A 530 -4.12 3.65 -38.36
CA LEU A 530 -4.45 3.91 -36.96
C LEU A 530 -5.67 3.09 -36.53
N LEU A 531 -5.62 2.49 -35.33
CA LEU A 531 -6.73 1.72 -34.77
C LEU A 531 -7.98 2.59 -34.68
N LYS A 532 -9.11 2.10 -35.20
CA LYS A 532 -10.39 2.81 -35.18
C LYS A 532 -11.50 1.84 -34.78
N TYR A 533 -12.33 2.29 -33.85
CA TYR A 533 -13.51 1.57 -33.40
C TYR A 533 -14.71 2.50 -33.49
N ASP A 534 -15.84 1.99 -33.98
CA ASP A 534 -17.09 2.76 -34.02
C ASP A 534 -17.89 2.56 -32.73
N LYS A 535 -18.36 3.69 -32.21
CA LYS A 535 -19.12 3.74 -30.95
C LYS A 535 -20.49 3.04 -31.05
N ASN A 536 -21.17 3.15 -32.19
CA ASN A 536 -22.47 2.52 -32.39
C ASN A 536 -22.32 1.01 -32.57
N GLU A 537 -21.25 0.55 -33.21
CA GLU A 537 -20.91 -0.87 -33.32
C GLU A 537 -20.66 -1.50 -31.95
N LEU A 538 -19.81 -0.89 -31.11
CA LEU A 538 -19.55 -1.39 -29.75
C LEU A 538 -20.85 -1.44 -28.92
N LYS A 539 -21.73 -0.46 -29.09
CA LYS A 539 -23.03 -0.44 -28.43
C LYS A 539 -23.96 -1.55 -28.92
N LYS A 540 -24.00 -1.80 -30.24
CA LYS A 540 -24.76 -2.92 -30.82
C LYS A 540 -24.21 -4.26 -30.30
N LEU A 541 -22.89 -4.40 -30.21
CA LEU A 541 -22.24 -5.59 -29.69
C LEU A 541 -22.64 -5.86 -28.23
N HIS A 542 -22.54 -4.85 -27.36
CA HIS A 542 -23.02 -4.97 -25.96
C HIS A 542 -24.49 -5.36 -25.89
N LYS A 543 -25.37 -4.69 -26.65
CA LYS A 543 -26.81 -5.03 -26.70
C LYS A 543 -27.07 -6.48 -27.14
N SER A 544 -26.25 -7.01 -28.05
CA SER A 544 -26.40 -8.40 -28.52
C SER A 544 -26.09 -9.45 -27.45
N HIS A 545 -25.33 -9.07 -26.41
CA HIS A 545 -25.06 -9.94 -25.26
C HIS A 545 -26.16 -9.91 -24.20
N ILE A 546 -26.90 -8.80 -24.06
CA ILE A 546 -28.00 -8.67 -23.10
C ILE A 546 -29.28 -9.37 -23.57
N ILE A 547 -29.49 -9.46 -24.89
CA ILE A 547 -30.70 -10.03 -25.50
C ILE A 547 -30.68 -11.57 -25.54
N LYS A 548 -29.53 -12.19 -25.24
CA LYS A 548 -29.36 -13.64 -25.12
C LYS A 548 -29.37 -14.04 -23.64
#